data_AF-A0A7Y0LVM9-F1
#
_entry.id   AF-A0A7Y0LVM9-F1
#
_cell.length_a   1.000
_cell.length_b   1.000
_cell.length_c   1.000
_cell.angle_alpha   90.00
_cell.angle_beta   90.00
_cell.angle_gamma   90.00
#
_symmetry.space_group_name_H-M   'P 1'
#
loop_
_entity.id
_entity.type
_entity.pdbx_description
1 polymer ?
#
loop_
_entity_poly.entity_id
_entity_poly.type
_entity_poly.pdbx_seq_one_letter_code
_entity_poly.pdbx_strand_id
1 'polypeptide(L)'
;MRTTTRSGTLALSDLRHSRRALRAERARVARWRRLLRARMDLAVAAALMPDPLGYDTGGVLPVDAGAGLPSAVELVSAVRDGAPPAELDRLESLRELDRRLATYESTVVRALHGTTDEFIRRLAMDPVAGLRGLADIP
;
A
#
# COMPACT_ATOMS: atom_id res chain seq x y z
N MET A 1 -17.43 17.82 -36.30
CA MET A 1 -16.65 17.12 -37.35
C MET A 1 -15.22 17.66 -37.27
N ARG A 2 -14.15 16.98 -36.86
CA ARG A 2 -13.83 15.57 -36.55
C ARG A 2 -12.92 15.57 -35.31
N THR A 3 -13.18 14.72 -34.34
CA THR A 3 -12.21 14.38 -33.28
C THR A 3 -11.42 13.17 -33.75
N THR A 4 -10.17 13.38 -34.16
CA THR A 4 -9.27 12.29 -34.54
C THR A 4 -8.71 11.66 -33.26
N THR A 5 -9.33 10.56 -32.82
CA THR A 5 -8.83 9.75 -31.71
C THR A 5 -7.47 9.17 -32.09
N ARG A 6 -6.41 9.65 -31.43
CA ARG A 6 -5.06 9.07 -31.44
C ARG A 6 -5.12 7.70 -30.76
N SER A 7 -5.54 6.65 -31.47
CA SER A 7 -5.32 5.26 -31.06
C SER A 7 -4.15 4.70 -31.86
N GLY A 8 -2.93 5.09 -31.47
CA GLY A 8 -1.74 4.35 -31.87
C GLY A 8 -1.72 3.05 -31.07
N THR A 9 -1.81 1.90 -31.73
CA THR A 9 -1.66 0.58 -31.12
C THR A 9 -0.30 0.50 -30.42
N LEU A 10 -0.27 0.62 -29.09
CA LEU A 10 0.98 0.50 -28.32
C LEU A 10 1.64 -0.87 -28.59
N ALA A 11 2.96 -0.95 -28.62
CA ALA A 11 3.62 -2.25 -28.77
C ALA A 11 3.45 -3.11 -27.49
N LEU A 12 3.62 -4.44 -27.58
CA LEU A 12 3.61 -5.31 -26.40
C LEU A 12 4.71 -4.94 -25.39
N SER A 13 5.86 -4.44 -25.87
CA SER A 13 6.95 -3.90 -25.05
C SER A 13 6.50 -2.68 -24.24
N ASP A 14 5.76 -1.77 -24.85
CA ASP A 14 5.19 -0.59 -24.18
C ASP A 14 4.22 -1.00 -23.08
N LEU A 15 3.32 -1.95 -23.36
CA LEU A 15 2.40 -2.48 -22.35
C LEU A 15 3.14 -3.16 -21.19
N ARG A 16 4.23 -3.90 -21.45
CA ARG A 16 5.09 -4.46 -20.39
C ARG A 16 5.72 -3.36 -19.56
N HIS A 17 6.24 -2.32 -20.20
CA HIS A 17 6.84 -1.18 -19.52
C HIS A 17 5.81 -0.46 -18.64
N SER A 18 4.64 -0.12 -19.18
CA SER A 18 3.53 0.51 -18.45
C SER A 18 3.08 -0.34 -17.26
N ARG A 19 2.93 -1.67 -17.41
CA ARG A 19 2.57 -2.56 -16.29
C ARG A 19 3.62 -2.54 -15.18
N ARG A 20 4.92 -2.54 -15.51
CA ARG A 20 6.00 -2.43 -14.52
C ARG A 20 5.93 -1.10 -13.78
N ALA A 21 5.77 0.01 -14.51
CA ALA A 21 5.64 1.34 -13.93
C ALA A 21 4.44 1.44 -12.98
N LEU A 22 3.27 0.94 -13.40
CA LEU A 22 2.04 0.95 -12.58
C LEU A 22 2.15 0.08 -11.33
N ARG A 23 2.83 -1.08 -11.41
CA ARG A 23 3.12 -1.91 -10.22
C ARG A 23 4.04 -1.20 -9.23
N ALA A 24 5.09 -0.56 -9.73
CA ALA A 24 6.01 0.22 -8.90
C ALA A 24 5.29 1.40 -8.24
N GLU A 25 4.42 2.08 -8.98
CA GLU A 25 3.61 3.17 -8.43
C GLU A 25 2.65 2.70 -7.35
N ARG A 26 1.93 1.60 -7.58
CA ARG A 26 1.07 1.00 -6.55
C ARG A 26 1.85 0.67 -5.28
N ALA A 27 3.06 0.13 -5.40
CA ALA A 27 3.91 -0.17 -4.24
C ALA A 27 4.32 1.11 -3.48
N ARG A 28 4.65 2.20 -4.19
CA ARG A 28 4.94 3.50 -3.58
C ARG A 28 3.73 4.06 -2.84
N VAL A 29 2.54 4.03 -3.45
CA VAL A 29 1.31 4.50 -2.80
C VAL A 29 1.01 3.69 -1.54
N ALA A 30 1.09 2.35 -1.62
CA ALA A 30 0.89 1.49 -0.46
C ALA A 30 1.89 1.77 0.67
N ARG A 31 3.15 2.10 0.34
CA ARG A 31 4.15 2.51 1.34
C ARG A 31 3.75 3.82 2.02
N TRP A 32 3.36 4.83 1.25
CA TRP A 32 2.90 6.11 1.81
C TRP A 32 1.68 5.97 2.71
N ARG A 33 0.67 5.19 2.29
CA ARG A 33 -0.52 4.93 3.11
C ARG A 33 -0.20 4.25 4.43
N ARG A 34 0.74 3.28 4.44
CA ARG A 34 1.21 2.66 5.69
C ARG A 34 1.87 3.67 6.63
N LEU A 35 2.67 4.59 6.11
CA LEU A 35 3.29 5.65 6.92
C LEU A 35 2.26 6.60 7.53
N LEU A 36 1.24 7.00 6.76
CA LEU A 36 0.16 7.85 7.28
C LEU A 36 -0.65 7.13 8.36
N ARG A 37 -0.98 5.86 8.17
CA ARG A 37 -1.71 5.05 9.16
C ARG A 37 -0.92 4.90 10.45
N ALA A 38 0.36 4.51 10.34
CA ALA A 38 1.24 4.45 11.51
C ALA A 38 1.29 5.79 12.26
N ARG A 39 1.28 6.93 11.55
CA ARG A 39 1.23 8.24 12.20
C ARG A 39 -0.10 8.52 12.89
N MET A 40 -1.23 8.15 12.28
CA MET A 40 -2.55 8.26 12.91
C MET A 40 -2.64 7.38 14.16
N ASP A 41 -2.15 6.15 14.09
CA ASP A 41 -2.15 5.20 15.19
C ASP A 41 -1.34 5.74 16.38
N LEU A 42 -0.16 6.34 16.12
CA LEU A 42 0.64 7.00 17.15
C LEU A 42 -0.04 8.23 17.75
N ALA A 43 -0.72 9.04 16.93
CA ALA A 43 -1.46 10.21 17.43
C ALA A 43 -2.66 9.80 18.31
N VAL A 44 -3.33 8.69 17.99
CA VAL A 44 -4.38 8.11 18.84
C VAL A 44 -3.78 7.55 20.13
N ALA A 45 -2.67 6.81 20.04
CA ALA A 45 -1.98 6.23 21.21
C ALA A 45 -1.50 7.31 22.19
N ALA A 46 -1.17 8.51 21.70
CA ALA A 46 -0.80 9.63 22.55
C ALA A 46 -1.95 10.13 23.45
N ALA A 47 -3.21 9.94 23.03
CA ALA A 47 -4.40 10.29 23.81
C ALA A 47 -4.97 9.11 24.61
N LEU A 48 -4.90 7.91 24.03
CA LEU A 48 -5.42 6.68 24.63
C LEU A 48 -4.41 5.55 24.39
N MET A 49 -3.65 5.20 25.42
CA MET A 49 -2.75 4.05 25.34
C MET A 49 -3.55 2.75 25.23
N PRO A 50 -3.05 1.73 24.51
CA PRO A 50 -3.63 0.40 24.53
C PRO A 50 -3.58 -0.23 25.92
N ASP A 51 -4.52 -1.12 26.20
CA ASP A 51 -4.52 -1.92 27.43
C ASP A 51 -3.28 -2.84 27.51
N PRO A 52 -2.83 -3.20 28.72
CA PRO A 52 -1.76 -4.17 28.90
C PRO A 52 -2.09 -5.51 28.23
N LEU A 53 -1.08 -6.12 27.61
CA LEU A 53 -1.23 -7.47 27.05
C LEU A 53 -1.53 -8.48 28.17
N GLY A 54 -2.47 -9.38 27.91
CA GLY A 54 -2.81 -10.47 28.83
C GLY A 54 -3.76 -10.10 29.98
N TYR A 55 -4.25 -8.86 30.05
CA TYR A 55 -5.17 -8.42 31.11
C TYR A 55 -6.45 -9.28 31.18
N ASP A 56 -7.04 -9.60 30.03
CA ASP A 56 -8.33 -10.33 29.94
C ASP A 56 -8.21 -11.81 29.54
N THR A 57 -7.00 -12.37 29.42
CA THR A 57 -6.78 -13.72 28.85
C THR A 57 -6.61 -14.82 29.89
N GLY A 58 -6.84 -14.52 31.17
CA GLY A 58 -6.71 -15.46 32.28
C GLY A 58 -7.56 -16.71 32.07
N GLY A 59 -6.90 -17.88 31.99
CA GLY A 59 -7.55 -19.18 31.81
C GLY A 59 -7.90 -19.57 30.36
N VAL A 60 -7.69 -18.66 29.40
CA VAL A 60 -7.87 -18.97 27.96
C VAL A 60 -6.54 -19.37 27.30
N LEU A 61 -5.46 -18.69 27.67
CA LEU A 61 -4.13 -18.97 27.13
C LEU A 61 -3.39 -20.03 27.97
N PRO A 62 -2.48 -20.81 27.35
CA PRO A 62 -1.52 -21.64 28.07
C PRO A 62 -0.75 -20.86 29.14
N VAL A 63 -0.42 -21.52 30.24
CA VAL A 63 0.23 -20.90 31.42
C VAL A 63 1.56 -20.23 31.07
N ASP A 64 2.26 -20.74 30.06
CA ASP A 64 3.54 -20.25 29.57
C ASP A 64 3.44 -19.18 28.48
N ALA A 65 2.24 -18.87 27.96
CA ALA A 65 2.06 -17.90 26.89
C ALA A 65 2.48 -16.46 27.28
N GLY A 66 2.51 -16.16 28.58
CA GLY A 66 3.01 -14.89 29.10
C GLY A 66 4.54 -14.83 29.22
N ALA A 67 5.24 -15.96 29.11
CA ALA A 67 6.68 -16.00 29.25
C ALA A 67 7.35 -15.25 28.09
N GLY A 68 7.98 -14.11 28.42
CA GLY A 68 8.67 -13.27 27.44
C GLY A 68 7.81 -12.19 26.79
N LEU A 69 6.57 -11.96 27.27
CA LEU A 69 5.81 -10.77 26.87
C LEU A 69 6.52 -9.51 27.36
N PRO A 70 6.69 -8.48 26.50
CA PRO A 70 7.11 -7.17 26.95
C PRO A 70 6.10 -6.61 27.96
N SER A 71 6.61 -5.96 29.00
CA SER A 71 5.77 -5.24 29.96
C SER A 71 5.07 -4.06 29.28
N ALA A 72 3.93 -3.65 29.84
CA ALA A 72 3.24 -2.45 29.39
C ALA A 72 4.15 -1.21 29.42
N VAL A 73 5.02 -1.10 30.43
CA VAL A 73 5.98 0.00 30.55
C VAL A 73 6.99 -0.02 29.39
N GLU A 74 7.59 -1.17 29.07
CA GLU A 74 8.51 -1.31 27.93
C GLU A 74 7.85 -0.91 26.61
N LEU A 75 6.61 -1.34 26.39
CA LEU A 75 5.86 -0.98 25.18
C LEU A 75 5.51 0.51 25.13
N VAL A 76 5.06 1.10 26.23
CA VAL A 76 4.74 2.54 26.32
C VAL A 76 6.00 3.37 26.07
N SER A 77 7.11 3.02 26.70
CA SER A 77 8.40 3.70 26.51
C SER A 77 8.86 3.61 25.06
N ALA A 78 8.85 2.41 24.46
CA ALA A 78 9.26 2.23 23.06
C ALA A 78 8.40 3.02 22.06
N VAL A 79 7.12 3.25 22.36
CA VAL A 79 6.21 4.01 21.49
C VAL A 79 6.32 5.52 21.70
N ARG A 80 6.61 5.98 22.94
CA ARG A 80 6.69 7.40 23.27
C ARG A 80 8.07 8.01 23.04
N ASP A 81 9.14 7.24 23.22
CA ASP A 81 10.51 7.72 23.04
C ASP A 81 10.77 8.03 21.56
N GLY A 82 10.63 9.31 21.20
CA GLY A 82 10.82 9.82 19.84
C GLY A 82 9.53 10.26 19.12
N ALA A 83 8.36 10.14 19.77
CA ALA A 83 7.12 10.68 19.23
C ALA A 83 7.03 12.20 19.50
N PRO A 84 6.73 13.04 18.49
CA PRO A 84 6.38 14.43 18.74
C PRO A 84 5.12 14.50 19.64
N PRO A 85 4.94 15.56 20.45
CA PRO A 85 3.78 15.71 21.32
C PRO A 85 2.48 15.56 20.53
N ALA A 86 1.48 14.94 21.17
CA ALA A 86 0.23 14.47 20.56
C ALA A 86 -0.33 15.45 19.50
N GLU A 87 -0.26 15.06 18.23
CA GLU A 87 -0.76 15.87 17.11
C GLU A 87 -2.23 15.53 16.80
N LEU A 88 -3.10 15.47 17.83
CA LEU A 88 -4.52 15.18 17.64
C LEU A 88 -5.16 16.14 16.63
N ASP A 89 -4.76 17.41 16.65
CA ASP A 89 -5.21 18.44 15.73
C ASP A 89 -4.88 18.12 14.25
N ARG A 90 -3.88 17.28 14.00
CA ARG A 90 -3.48 16.86 12.64
C ARG A 90 -4.17 15.59 12.18
N LEU A 91 -4.90 14.88 13.04
CA LEU A 91 -5.56 13.61 12.67
C LEU A 91 -6.49 13.77 11.46
N GLU A 92 -7.29 14.83 11.41
CA GLU A 92 -8.19 15.03 10.27
C GLU A 92 -7.43 15.30 8.97
N SER A 93 -6.34 16.07 9.04
CA SER A 93 -5.45 16.30 7.90
C SER A 93 -4.80 14.99 7.42
N LEU A 94 -4.38 14.11 8.33
CA LEU A 94 -3.82 12.80 7.99
C LEU A 94 -4.86 11.87 7.35
N ARG A 95 -6.11 11.88 7.85
CA ARG A 95 -7.22 11.13 7.25
C ARG A 95 -7.54 11.62 5.85
N GLU A 96 -7.56 12.93 5.64
CA GLU A 96 -7.75 13.52 4.31
C GLU A 96 -6.65 13.06 3.34
N LEU A 97 -5.38 13.08 3.77
CA LEU A 97 -4.27 12.58 2.96
C LEU A 97 -4.42 11.09 2.63
N ASP A 98 -4.79 10.22 3.59
CA ASP A 98 -5.03 8.79 3.30
C ASP A 98 -6.21 8.60 2.34
N ARG A 99 -7.29 9.36 2.48
CA ARG A 99 -8.45 9.33 1.57
C ARG A 99 -8.06 9.72 0.14
N ARG A 100 -7.24 10.76 -0.01
CA ARG A 100 -6.70 11.17 -1.32
C ARG A 100 -5.79 10.10 -1.93
N LEU A 101 -4.90 9.51 -1.12
CA LEU A 101 -4.06 8.40 -1.58
C LEU A 101 -4.86 7.14 -1.93
N ALA A 102 -5.95 6.85 -1.21
CA ALA A 102 -6.85 5.73 -1.52
C ALA A 102 -7.53 5.90 -2.89
N THR A 103 -7.96 7.13 -3.18
CA THR A 103 -8.56 7.50 -4.46
C THR A 103 -7.54 7.35 -5.59
N TYR A 104 -6.31 7.82 -5.37
CA TYR A 104 -5.24 7.67 -6.34
C TYR A 104 -4.83 6.20 -6.53
N GLU A 105 -4.71 5.42 -5.47
CA GLU A 105 -4.43 3.98 -5.54
C GLU A 105 -5.47 3.25 -6.39
N SER A 106 -6.75 3.58 -6.20
CA SER A 106 -7.84 3.01 -6.99
C SER A 106 -7.71 3.33 -8.48
N THR A 107 -7.24 4.54 -8.81
CA THR A 107 -6.92 4.93 -10.20
C THR A 107 -5.76 4.11 -10.76
N VAL A 108 -4.67 3.97 -10.00
CA VAL A 108 -3.49 3.17 -10.40
C VAL A 108 -3.86 1.69 -10.61
N VAL A 109 -4.66 1.12 -9.71
CA VAL A 109 -5.15 -0.27 -9.80
C VAL A 109 -6.00 -0.45 -11.05
N ARG A 110 -6.94 0.47 -11.33
CA ARG A 110 -7.77 0.42 -12.54
C ARG A 110 -6.94 0.52 -13.81
N ALA A 111 -5.96 1.41 -13.85
CA ALA A 111 -5.03 1.53 -14.96
C ALA A 111 -4.19 0.26 -15.15
N LEU A 112 -3.74 -0.36 -14.05
CA LEU A 112 -2.98 -1.61 -14.09
C LEU A 112 -3.82 -2.77 -14.63
N HIS A 113 -5.07 -2.88 -14.20
CA HIS A 113 -6.02 -3.88 -14.72
C HIS A 113 -6.25 -3.66 -16.21
N GLY A 114 -6.64 -2.45 -16.63
CA GLY A 114 -6.88 -2.15 -18.05
C GLY A 114 -5.64 -2.40 -18.94
N THR A 115 -4.44 -2.06 -18.47
CA THR A 115 -3.19 -2.35 -19.19
C THR A 115 -2.89 -3.86 -19.24
N THR A 116 -3.24 -4.61 -18.19
CA THR A 116 -3.06 -6.05 -18.14
C THR A 116 -4.04 -6.76 -19.07
N ASP A 117 -5.29 -6.33 -19.11
CA ASP A 117 -6.30 -6.87 -20.02
C ASP A 117 -5.90 -6.65 -21.48
N GLU A 118 -5.43 -5.43 -21.81
CA GLU A 118 -4.96 -5.14 -23.16
C GLU A 118 -3.70 -5.95 -23.52
N PHE A 119 -2.80 -6.15 -22.56
CA PHE A 119 -1.63 -7.01 -22.77
C PHE A 119 -2.02 -8.45 -23.04
N ILE A 120 -2.96 -9.01 -22.28
CA ILE A 120 -3.47 -10.38 -22.48
C ILE A 120 -4.16 -10.49 -23.84
N ARG A 121 -5.03 -9.54 -24.20
CA ARG A 121 -5.70 -9.51 -25.51
C ARG A 121 -4.69 -9.53 -26.66
N ARG A 122 -3.67 -8.68 -26.62
CA ARG A 122 -2.65 -8.62 -27.69
C ARG A 122 -1.78 -9.86 -27.73
N LEU A 123 -1.41 -10.41 -26.58
CA LEU A 123 -0.64 -11.65 -26.52
C LEU A 123 -1.44 -12.84 -27.09
N ALA A 124 -2.75 -12.87 -26.89
CA ALA A 124 -3.62 -13.89 -27.47
C ALA A 124 -3.75 -13.76 -28.99
N MET A 125 -3.72 -12.53 -29.53
CA MET A 125 -3.77 -12.28 -30.98
C MET A 125 -2.44 -12.54 -31.70
N ASP A 126 -1.31 -12.25 -31.06
CA ASP A 126 0.04 -12.53 -31.59
C ASP A 126 0.96 -13.10 -30.49
N PRO A 127 0.93 -14.43 -30.28
CA PRO A 127 1.78 -15.09 -29.30
C PRO A 127 3.28 -14.94 -29.60
N VAL A 128 3.65 -14.83 -30.89
CA VAL A 128 5.05 -14.76 -31.34
C VAL A 128 5.66 -13.40 -31.00
N ALA A 129 4.87 -12.31 -31.04
CA ALA A 129 5.32 -11.01 -30.54
C ALA A 129 5.65 -11.00 -29.05
N GLY A 130 5.07 -11.92 -28.26
CA GLY A 130 5.45 -12.15 -26.87
C GLY A 130 6.88 -12.69 -26.71
N LEU A 131 7.31 -13.57 -27.61
CA LEU A 131 8.64 -14.19 -27.59
C LEU A 131 9.74 -13.25 -28.08
N ARG A 132 9.46 -12.42 -29.10
CA ARG A 132 10.42 -11.41 -29.60
C ARG A 132 10.86 -10.43 -28.51
N GLY A 133 9.92 -9.94 -27.70
CA GLY A 133 10.24 -9.03 -26.60
C GLY A 133 10.92 -9.67 -25.38
N LEU A 134 11.15 -11.00 -25.36
CA LEU A 134 12.02 -11.67 -24.36
C LEU A 134 13.47 -11.79 -24.84
N ALA A 135 13.70 -11.80 -26.16
CA ALA A 135 15.03 -11.84 -26.75
C ALA A 135 15.77 -10.49 -26.69
N ASP A 136 15.04 -9.39 -26.47
CA ASP A 136 15.59 -8.02 -26.31
C ASP A 136 15.98 -7.69 -24.84
N ILE A 137 16.07 -8.68 -23.96
CA ILE A 137 16.59 -8.50 -22.59
C ILE A 137 18.12 -8.70 -22.66
N PRO A 138 18.95 -7.67 -22.40
CA PRO A 138 20.40 -7.81 -22.39
C PRO A 138 20.91 -8.71 -21.25
#